data_AF-Q7XBP3-F1
#
_entry.id   AF-Q7XBP3-F1
#
_cell.length_a   1.000
_cell.length_b   1.000
_cell.length_c   1.000
_cell.angle_alpha   90.00
_cell.angle_beta   90.00
_cell.angle_gamma   90.00
#
_symmetry.space_group_name_H-M   'P 1'
#
loop_
_entity.id
_entity.type
_entity.pdbx_description
1 polymer ?
#
loop_
_entity_poly.entity_id
_entity_poly.type
_entity_poly.pdbx_seq_one_letter_code
_entity_poly.pdbx_strand_id
1 'polypeptide(L)'
;LFLSFYVSEADFFAKMAVEAVKRVETTDSKGKSKYPVSAINILKAHGKSARDSELVNGFSLNCVKVSTQMPATVNKAKIALLDFDLRKAKMAFGVQVLVDDPKKLEDIRKMEGEITKRKCRMLIEAGANVVLTTGGIDDMASKVFVENNVMAVRRCKKSDLRKIAKLTGGRLLLTLSDEKEGESVDPSTLGEAETVSEEKVGDGELIYIKGCSTTRAQTIVLRGANDYFLDEVDRSLHDAMCIVKRTLESNTLAPGGGAVEAA
;
A
#
# COMPACT_ATOMS: atom_id res chain seq x y z
N LEU A 1 -21.39 22.56 22.29
CA LEU A 1 -20.04 22.88 21.78
C LEU A 1 -19.44 21.75 20.95
N PHE A 2 -19.32 20.52 21.46
CA PHE A 2 -18.83 19.36 20.67
C PHE A 2 -19.66 19.07 19.39
N LEU A 3 -20.99 19.05 19.48
CA LEU A 3 -21.85 18.84 18.30
C LEU A 3 -21.78 19.98 17.27
N SER A 4 -21.58 21.22 17.71
CA SER A 4 -21.55 22.39 16.80
C SER A 4 -20.27 22.46 15.96
N PHE A 5 -19.17 21.88 16.49
CA PHE A 5 -17.92 21.73 15.75
C PHE A 5 -18.06 20.70 14.62
N TYR A 6 -18.79 19.61 14.88
CA TYR A 6 -19.07 18.56 13.90
C TYR A 6 -19.88 19.08 12.69
N VAL A 7 -20.87 19.94 12.93
CA VAL A 7 -21.76 20.44 11.84
C VAL A 7 -20.99 21.25 10.80
N SER A 8 -20.00 22.06 11.20
CA SER A 8 -19.25 22.88 10.23
C SER A 8 -18.22 22.09 9.42
N GLU A 9 -17.77 20.93 9.91
CA GLU A 9 -16.80 20.07 9.23
C GLU A 9 -17.47 18.88 8.53
N ALA A 10 -18.73 18.59 8.85
CA ALA A 10 -19.52 17.54 8.23
C ALA A 10 -19.59 17.69 6.70
N ASP A 11 -19.78 18.91 6.19
CA ASP A 11 -19.83 19.16 4.73
C ASP A 11 -18.51 18.79 4.03
N PHE A 12 -17.38 19.00 4.70
CA PHE A 12 -16.06 18.68 4.16
C PHE A 12 -15.86 17.16 4.08
N PHE A 13 -16.13 16.46 5.19
CA PHE A 13 -16.02 14.99 5.22
C PHE A 13 -17.09 14.30 4.36
N ALA A 14 -18.28 14.87 4.23
CA ALA A 14 -19.34 14.35 3.36
C ALA A 14 -18.92 14.38 1.89
N LYS A 15 -18.37 15.52 1.42
CA LYS A 15 -17.83 15.62 0.05
C LYS A 15 -16.70 14.61 -0.17
N MET A 16 -15.78 14.51 0.79
CA MET A 16 -14.66 13.56 0.73
C MET A 16 -15.13 12.10 0.65
N ALA A 17 -16.11 11.71 1.47
CA ALA A 17 -16.65 10.35 1.47
C ALA A 17 -17.35 10.03 0.14
N VAL A 18 -18.12 10.97 -0.41
CA VAL A 18 -18.80 10.79 -1.71
C VAL A 18 -17.78 10.67 -2.84
N GLU A 19 -16.75 11.52 -2.87
CA GLU A 19 -15.69 11.45 -3.88
C GLU A 19 -14.90 10.14 -3.78
N ALA A 20 -14.53 9.72 -2.57
CA ALA A 20 -13.79 8.49 -2.34
C ALA A 20 -14.57 7.25 -2.81
N VAL A 21 -15.87 7.17 -2.46
CA VAL A 21 -16.73 6.05 -2.85
C VAL A 21 -16.94 6.02 -4.36
N LYS A 22 -17.21 7.16 -5.00
CA LYS A 22 -17.41 7.22 -6.46
C LYS A 22 -16.17 6.75 -7.23
N ARG A 23 -14.96 7.07 -6.75
CA ARG A 23 -13.72 6.74 -7.47
C ARG A 23 -13.33 5.25 -7.39
N VAL A 24 -13.77 4.55 -6.34
CA VAL A 24 -13.54 3.10 -6.19
C VAL A 24 -14.59 2.24 -6.90
N GLU A 25 -15.34 2.80 -7.84
CA GLU A 25 -16.32 2.06 -8.62
C GLU A 25 -15.68 0.85 -9.30
N THR A 26 -16.30 -0.31 -9.10
CA THR A 26 -15.92 -1.55 -9.76
C THR A 26 -17.14 -2.16 -10.44
N THR A 27 -17.04 -2.42 -11.73
CA THR A 27 -18.08 -3.13 -12.47
C THR A 27 -17.91 -4.63 -12.24
N ASP A 28 -18.95 -5.29 -11.72
CA ASP A 28 -18.99 -6.75 -11.64
C ASP A 28 -19.19 -7.36 -13.03
N SER A 29 -18.89 -8.65 -13.21
CA SER A 29 -19.05 -9.37 -14.49
C SER A 29 -20.50 -9.38 -15.02
N LYS A 30 -21.47 -8.96 -14.19
CA LYS A 30 -22.89 -8.83 -14.52
C LYS A 30 -23.31 -7.38 -14.87
N GLY A 31 -22.35 -6.47 -15.06
CA GLY A 31 -22.61 -5.08 -15.42
C GLY A 31 -23.18 -4.21 -14.30
N LYS A 32 -23.23 -4.72 -13.06
CA LYS A 32 -23.66 -3.94 -11.88
C LYS A 32 -22.46 -3.21 -11.27
N SER A 33 -22.60 -1.90 -11.10
CA SER A 33 -21.64 -1.09 -10.34
C SER A 33 -21.67 -1.48 -8.87
N LYS A 34 -20.52 -1.91 -8.35
CA LYS A 34 -20.29 -2.19 -6.93
C LYS A 34 -19.25 -1.22 -6.40
N TYR A 35 -19.48 -0.76 -5.18
CA TYR A 35 -18.57 0.17 -4.50
C TYR A 35 -17.98 -0.50 -3.26
N PRO A 36 -16.80 -1.15 -3.39
CA PRO A 36 -16.14 -1.80 -2.25
C PRO A 36 -15.54 -0.75 -1.32
N VAL A 37 -16.24 -0.44 -0.21
CA VAL A 37 -15.71 0.42 0.87
C VAL A 37 -14.40 -0.14 1.44
N SER A 38 -14.20 -1.46 1.39
CA SER A 38 -12.94 -2.10 1.79
C SER A 38 -11.73 -1.74 0.92
N ALA A 39 -11.93 -1.19 -0.29
CA ALA A 39 -10.86 -0.71 -1.15
C ALA A 39 -10.32 0.66 -0.71
N ILE A 40 -11.11 1.42 0.05
CA ILE A 40 -10.68 2.67 0.66
C ILE A 40 -9.87 2.32 1.91
N ASN A 41 -8.66 2.88 2.00
CA ASN A 41 -7.81 2.78 3.18
C ASN A 41 -7.91 4.09 3.96
N ILE A 42 -7.98 4.02 5.28
CA ILE A 42 -7.97 5.21 6.13
C ILE A 42 -6.69 5.17 6.95
N LEU A 43 -5.86 6.21 6.80
CA LEU A 43 -4.66 6.39 7.59
C LEU A 43 -4.90 7.51 8.59
N LYS A 44 -4.50 7.27 9.83
CA LYS A 44 -4.61 8.22 10.93
C LYS A 44 -3.23 8.81 11.17
N ALA A 45 -3.13 10.13 11.09
CA ALA A 45 -1.90 10.84 11.39
C ALA A 45 -2.21 12.05 12.27
N HIS A 46 -1.72 12.03 13.51
CA HIS A 46 -1.96 13.08 14.47
C HIS A 46 -1.28 14.40 14.08
N GLY A 47 -1.88 15.49 14.56
CA GLY A 47 -1.47 16.86 14.31
C GLY A 47 -2.24 17.56 13.18
N LYS A 48 -2.04 18.88 13.06
CA LYS A 48 -2.80 19.80 12.18
C LYS A 48 -4.30 19.82 12.50
N SER A 49 -5.08 20.53 11.69
CA SER A 49 -6.54 20.61 11.84
C SER A 49 -7.23 19.43 11.15
N ALA A 50 -8.47 19.12 11.57
CA ALA A 50 -9.30 18.11 10.91
C ALA A 50 -9.56 18.43 9.42
N ARG A 51 -9.63 19.72 9.09
CA ARG A 51 -9.78 20.23 7.72
C ARG A 51 -8.56 20.01 6.83
N ASP A 52 -7.40 19.71 7.42
CA ASP A 52 -6.19 19.38 6.67
C ASP A 52 -6.14 17.89 6.26
N SER A 53 -7.22 17.14 6.54
CA SER A 53 -7.37 15.77 6.04
C SER A 53 -7.46 15.78 4.51
N GLU A 54 -6.83 14.82 3.86
CA GLU A 54 -6.73 14.78 2.40
C GLU A 54 -7.22 13.45 1.83
N LEU A 55 -7.88 13.53 0.67
CA LEU A 55 -8.17 12.38 -0.17
C LEU A 55 -7.04 12.23 -1.19
N VAL A 56 -6.26 11.17 -1.05
CA VAL A 56 -5.13 10.91 -1.93
C VAL A 56 -5.63 10.27 -3.22
N ASN A 57 -5.25 10.86 -4.36
CA ASN A 57 -5.46 10.29 -5.69
C ASN A 57 -4.50 9.12 -5.97
N GLY A 58 -4.68 8.05 -5.21
CA GLY A 58 -3.84 6.86 -5.23
C GLY A 58 -3.86 6.14 -3.89
N PHE A 59 -2.73 5.60 -3.48
CA PHE A 59 -2.64 4.81 -2.25
C PHE A 59 -1.53 5.35 -1.35
N SER A 60 -1.79 5.42 -0.04
CA SER A 60 -0.79 5.78 0.94
C SER A 60 -0.53 4.63 1.89
N LEU A 61 0.74 4.46 2.26
CA LEU A 61 1.23 3.43 3.17
C LEU A 61 1.85 4.07 4.41
N ASN A 62 1.48 3.57 5.59
CA ASN A 62 2.20 3.84 6.83
C ASN A 62 3.36 2.85 6.98
N CYS A 63 4.36 2.99 6.13
CA CYS A 63 5.58 2.19 6.12
C CYS A 63 6.77 3.10 5.88
N VAL A 64 7.92 2.71 6.41
CA VAL A 64 9.16 3.48 6.30
C VAL A 64 10.09 2.76 5.33
N LYS A 65 10.84 3.54 4.53
CA LYS A 65 11.90 2.97 3.68
C LYS A 65 12.98 2.27 4.51
N VAL A 66 13.69 1.34 3.88
CA VAL A 66 14.69 0.53 4.62
C VAL A 66 15.92 1.35 5.00
N SER A 67 16.35 2.27 4.14
CA SER A 67 17.53 3.11 4.35
C SER A 67 17.23 4.57 4.03
N THR A 68 17.78 5.48 4.84
CA THR A 68 17.68 6.93 4.63
C THR A 68 18.37 7.40 3.35
N GLN A 69 19.33 6.64 2.85
CA GLN A 69 20.07 6.93 1.62
C GLN A 69 19.27 6.64 0.33
N MET A 70 18.14 5.94 0.44
CA MET A 70 17.26 5.69 -0.71
C MET A 70 16.52 6.99 -1.10
N PRO A 71 16.20 7.18 -2.39
CA PRO A 71 15.49 8.36 -2.86
C PRO A 71 14.14 8.49 -2.15
N ALA A 72 13.85 9.69 -1.64
CA ALA A 72 12.57 9.99 -1.01
C ALA A 72 11.46 10.26 -2.03
N THR A 73 11.80 10.53 -3.29
CA THR A 73 10.83 10.76 -4.36
C THR A 73 11.32 10.10 -5.64
N VAL A 74 10.43 9.33 -6.26
CA VAL A 74 10.68 8.58 -7.50
C VAL A 74 9.59 8.95 -8.50
N ASN A 75 9.98 9.57 -9.61
CA ASN A 75 9.09 9.88 -10.72
C ASN A 75 9.06 8.71 -11.71
N LYS A 76 7.90 8.47 -12.35
CA LYS A 76 7.64 7.33 -13.24
C LYS A 76 8.06 6.01 -12.58
N ALA A 77 7.45 5.75 -11.43
CA ALA A 77 7.78 4.61 -10.60
C ALA A 77 7.26 3.30 -11.22
N LYS A 78 8.17 2.36 -11.42
CA LYS A 78 7.86 0.95 -11.65
C LYS A 78 7.95 0.20 -10.31
N ILE A 79 6.82 -0.31 -9.85
CA ILE A 79 6.62 -0.84 -8.50
C ILE A 79 6.60 -2.37 -8.54
N ALA A 80 7.57 -3.02 -7.93
CA ALA A 80 7.57 -4.44 -7.67
C ALA A 80 6.85 -4.74 -6.34
N LEU A 81 5.86 -5.62 -6.38
CA LEU A 81 5.07 -6.02 -5.20
C LEU A 81 5.44 -7.46 -4.83
N LEU A 82 6.11 -7.66 -3.70
CA LEU A 82 6.65 -8.96 -3.29
C LEU A 82 5.97 -9.45 -2.00
N ASP A 83 5.63 -10.75 -1.97
CA ASP A 83 5.11 -11.44 -0.78
C ASP A 83 6.12 -12.43 -0.17
N PHE A 84 7.41 -12.16 -0.32
CA PHE A 84 8.49 -12.95 0.27
C PHE A 84 9.58 -12.05 0.84
N ASP A 85 10.45 -12.64 1.65
CA ASP A 85 11.57 -11.95 2.31
C ASP A 85 12.78 -11.82 1.39
N LEU A 86 13.42 -10.65 1.38
CA LEU A 86 14.75 -10.44 0.81
C LEU A 86 15.81 -10.56 1.91
N ARG A 87 15.80 -11.70 2.59
CA ARG A 87 16.76 -12.05 3.64
C ARG A 87 17.71 -13.13 3.15
N LYS A 88 18.82 -13.34 3.87
CA LYS A 88 19.67 -14.51 3.66
C LYS A 88 18.80 -15.75 3.80
N ALA A 89 18.81 -16.60 2.79
CA ALA A 89 18.01 -17.81 2.80
C ALA A 89 18.49 -18.70 3.94
N LYS A 90 17.62 -18.95 4.92
CA LYS A 90 17.86 -20.02 5.89
C LYS A 90 17.51 -21.33 5.21
N MET A 91 18.33 -22.35 5.43
CA MET A 91 18.01 -23.69 4.94
C MET A 91 16.68 -24.19 5.53
N ALA A 92 16.00 -25.03 4.76
CA ALA A 92 14.74 -25.63 5.20
C ALA A 92 14.95 -26.45 6.48
N PHE A 93 13.94 -26.44 7.35
CA PHE A 93 13.95 -27.26 8.57
C PHE A 93 14.16 -28.74 8.20
N GLY A 94 15.20 -29.35 8.78
CA GLY A 94 15.56 -30.75 8.52
C GLY A 94 16.80 -30.93 7.64
N VAL A 95 17.31 -29.88 7.00
CA VAL A 95 18.60 -29.93 6.29
C VAL A 95 19.72 -29.60 7.28
N GLN A 96 20.54 -30.60 7.60
CA GLN A 96 21.77 -30.41 8.36
C GLN A 96 22.94 -30.36 7.39
N VAL A 97 23.67 -29.25 7.38
CA VAL A 97 24.92 -29.16 6.63
C VAL A 97 26.04 -29.66 7.54
N LEU A 98 26.50 -30.88 7.27
CA LEU A 98 27.74 -31.37 7.85
C LEU A 98 28.90 -30.73 7.07
N VAL A 99 29.71 -29.94 7.76
CA VAL A 99 30.86 -29.26 7.16
C VAL A 99 32.14 -29.82 7.77
N ASP A 100 32.89 -30.57 6.97
CA ASP A 100 34.14 -31.18 7.40
C ASP A 100 35.33 -30.18 7.33
N ASP A 101 35.22 -29.13 6.51
CA ASP A 101 36.29 -28.15 6.28
C ASP A 101 35.83 -26.71 6.59
N PRO A 102 36.61 -25.91 7.34
CA PRO A 102 36.24 -24.52 7.66
C PRO A 102 36.13 -23.62 6.42
N LYS A 103 36.86 -23.92 5.33
CA LYS A 103 36.79 -23.18 4.06
C LYS A 103 35.42 -23.29 3.38
N LYS A 104 34.82 -24.49 3.39
CA LYS A 104 33.48 -24.73 2.83
C LYS A 104 32.40 -23.93 3.58
N LEU A 105 32.60 -23.68 4.87
CA LEU A 105 31.71 -22.85 5.69
C LEU A 105 31.68 -21.40 5.18
N GLU A 106 32.82 -20.82 4.82
CA GLU A 106 32.87 -19.48 4.23
C GLU A 106 32.19 -19.43 2.86
N ASP A 107 32.41 -20.45 2.03
CA ASP A 107 31.80 -20.52 0.70
C ASP A 107 30.27 -20.64 0.77
N ILE A 108 29.74 -21.44 1.71
CA ILE A 108 28.29 -21.53 1.97
C ILE A 108 27.74 -20.16 2.35
N ARG A 109 28.39 -19.44 3.29
CA ARG A 109 27.96 -18.10 3.71
C ARG A 109 27.99 -17.08 2.55
N LYS A 110 28.99 -17.17 1.67
CA LYS A 110 29.07 -16.33 0.46
C LYS A 110 27.94 -16.66 -0.51
N MET A 111 27.70 -17.95 -0.78
CA MET A 111 26.62 -18.39 -1.67
C MET A 111 25.24 -17.95 -1.18
N GLU A 112 24.94 -18.08 0.13
CA GLU A 112 23.69 -17.58 0.70
C GLU A 112 23.49 -16.07 0.44
N GLY A 113 24.56 -15.29 0.58
CA GLY A 113 24.55 -13.86 0.30
C GLY A 113 24.40 -13.54 -1.19
N GLU A 114 25.08 -14.30 -2.06
CA GLU A 114 24.99 -14.13 -3.51
C GLU A 114 23.60 -14.46 -4.05
N ILE A 115 22.91 -15.46 -3.50
CA ILE A 115 21.53 -15.79 -3.87
C ILE A 115 20.63 -14.57 -3.61
N THR A 116 20.72 -13.95 -2.42
CA THR A 116 19.93 -12.76 -2.11
C THR A 116 20.28 -11.58 -3.03
N LYS A 117 21.58 -11.38 -3.34
CA LYS A 117 22.01 -10.35 -4.28
C LYS A 117 21.53 -10.60 -5.71
N ARG A 118 21.50 -11.85 -6.16
CA ARG A 118 20.99 -12.25 -7.49
C ARG A 118 19.51 -11.88 -7.62
N LYS A 119 18.70 -12.25 -6.61
CA LYS A 119 17.28 -11.88 -6.54
C LYS A 119 17.05 -10.37 -6.63
N CYS A 120 17.86 -9.57 -5.93
CA CYS A 120 17.76 -8.11 -6.00
C CYS A 120 18.16 -7.58 -7.39
N ARG A 121 19.22 -8.12 -7.99
CA ARG A 121 19.66 -7.73 -9.35
C ARG A 121 18.60 -8.03 -10.39
N MET A 122 17.93 -9.18 -10.31
CA MET A 122 16.84 -9.51 -11.23
C MET A 122 15.69 -8.48 -11.19
N LEU A 123 15.34 -7.98 -10.00
CA LEU A 123 14.31 -6.94 -9.87
C LEU A 123 14.74 -5.61 -10.50
N ILE A 124 16.03 -5.29 -10.37
CA ILE A 124 16.63 -4.08 -10.96
C ILE A 124 16.72 -4.22 -12.48
N GLU A 125 17.11 -5.39 -12.99
CA GLU A 125 17.16 -5.71 -14.43
C GLU A 125 15.77 -5.67 -15.08
N ALA A 126 14.73 -6.09 -14.35
CA ALA A 126 13.34 -5.90 -14.76
C ALA A 126 12.92 -4.41 -14.81
N GLY A 127 13.73 -3.51 -14.24
CA GLY A 127 13.52 -2.07 -14.23
C GLY A 127 12.64 -1.58 -13.07
N ALA A 128 12.59 -2.28 -11.94
CA ALA A 128 11.85 -1.82 -10.77
C ALA A 128 12.58 -0.67 -10.07
N ASN A 129 11.90 0.48 -9.93
CA ASN A 129 12.42 1.65 -9.21
C ASN A 129 11.92 1.71 -7.76
N VAL A 130 10.81 1.03 -7.47
CA VAL A 130 10.22 0.93 -6.13
C VAL A 130 9.94 -0.54 -5.84
N VAL A 131 10.34 -1.04 -4.67
CA VAL A 131 10.11 -2.41 -4.22
C VAL A 131 9.35 -2.38 -2.90
N LEU A 132 8.16 -2.98 -2.88
CA LEU A 132 7.35 -3.12 -1.68
C LEU A 132 7.27 -4.59 -1.29
N THR A 133 7.71 -4.94 -0.09
CA THR A 133 7.72 -6.33 0.40
C THR A 133 6.85 -6.50 1.64
N THR A 134 6.11 -7.61 1.74
CA THR A 134 5.48 -8.01 3.01
C THR A 134 6.53 -8.48 4.02
N GLY A 135 7.59 -9.09 3.51
CA GLY A 135 8.72 -9.57 4.27
C GLY A 135 9.69 -8.47 4.73
N GLY A 136 10.74 -8.92 5.43
CA GLY A 136 11.92 -8.15 5.75
C GLY A 136 12.92 -8.09 4.59
N ILE A 137 13.72 -7.03 4.62
CA ILE A 137 14.86 -6.82 3.72
C ILE A 137 16.11 -6.79 4.59
N ASP A 138 17.12 -7.59 4.23
CA ASP A 138 18.42 -7.65 4.91
C ASP A 138 19.34 -6.50 4.47
N ASP A 139 20.38 -6.22 5.25
CA ASP A 139 21.28 -5.10 4.99
C ASP A 139 22.04 -5.28 3.67
N MET A 140 22.37 -6.52 3.30
CA MET A 140 23.01 -6.81 2.01
C MET A 140 22.11 -6.47 0.81
N ALA A 141 20.82 -6.79 0.89
CA ALA A 141 19.85 -6.43 -0.15
C ALA A 141 19.66 -4.91 -0.21
N SER A 142 19.58 -4.27 0.96
CA SER A 142 19.42 -2.83 1.10
C SER A 142 20.56 -2.05 0.44
N LYS A 143 21.82 -2.52 0.58
CA LYS A 143 22.98 -1.92 -0.10
C LYS A 143 22.85 -1.95 -1.62
N VAL A 144 22.44 -3.09 -2.18
CA VAL A 144 22.24 -3.23 -3.63
C VAL A 144 21.16 -2.26 -4.12
N PHE A 145 20.07 -2.10 -3.38
CA PHE A 145 19.03 -1.13 -3.75
C PHE A 145 19.50 0.33 -3.64
N VAL A 146 20.28 0.67 -2.61
CA VAL A 146 20.84 2.03 -2.45
C VAL A 146 21.80 2.36 -3.59
N GLU A 147 22.71 1.45 -3.95
CA GLU A 147 23.67 1.64 -5.05
C GLU A 147 22.99 1.87 -6.40
N ASN A 148 21.79 1.29 -6.59
CA ASN A 148 21.01 1.41 -7.82
C ASN A 148 19.89 2.47 -7.73
N ASN A 149 19.86 3.30 -6.68
CA ASN A 149 18.82 4.31 -6.44
C ASN A 149 17.37 3.77 -6.48
N VAL A 150 17.17 2.55 -5.96
CA VAL A 150 15.84 1.93 -5.85
C VAL A 150 15.27 2.16 -4.46
N MET A 151 14.02 2.62 -4.40
CA MET A 151 13.31 2.79 -3.14
C MET A 151 12.76 1.45 -2.68
N ALA A 152 13.20 0.95 -1.52
CA ALA A 152 12.71 -0.29 -0.96
C ALA A 152 11.96 -0.06 0.37
N VAL A 153 10.82 -0.72 0.51
CA VAL A 153 9.94 -0.66 1.69
C VAL A 153 9.69 -2.07 2.19
N ARG A 154 9.93 -2.28 3.48
CA ARG A 154 9.76 -3.58 4.14
C ARG A 154 8.51 -3.60 5.01
N ARG A 155 8.02 -4.80 5.32
CA ARG A 155 6.91 -5.04 6.26
C ARG A 155 5.59 -4.35 5.86
N CYS A 156 5.28 -4.31 4.57
CA CYS A 156 3.99 -3.84 4.09
C CYS A 156 2.89 -4.85 4.42
N LYS A 157 1.67 -4.37 4.75
CA LYS A 157 0.54 -5.28 4.94
C LYS A 157 0.15 -5.92 3.61
N LYS A 158 -0.06 -7.25 3.63
CA LYS A 158 -0.48 -8.01 2.44
C LYS A 158 -1.82 -7.53 1.85
N SER A 159 -2.74 -7.05 2.70
CA SER A 159 -3.99 -6.41 2.27
C SER A 159 -3.74 -5.20 1.38
N ASP A 160 -2.73 -4.39 1.74
CA ASP A 160 -2.46 -3.11 1.11
C ASP A 160 -1.71 -3.33 -0.21
N LEU A 161 -0.75 -4.26 -0.25
CA LEU A 161 -0.10 -4.65 -1.50
C LEU A 161 -1.09 -5.19 -2.53
N ARG A 162 -2.13 -5.94 -2.10
CA ARG A 162 -3.19 -6.39 -3.02
C ARG A 162 -4.03 -5.24 -3.57
N LYS A 163 -4.24 -4.17 -2.79
CA LYS A 163 -4.93 -2.96 -3.26
C LYS A 163 -4.05 -2.17 -4.22
N ILE A 164 -2.76 -2.02 -3.89
CA ILE A 164 -1.77 -1.35 -4.74
C ILE A 164 -1.62 -2.09 -6.07
N ALA A 165 -1.53 -3.41 -6.06
CA ALA A 165 -1.51 -4.24 -7.28
C ALA A 165 -2.67 -3.90 -8.23
N LYS A 166 -3.90 -3.80 -7.69
CA LYS A 166 -5.09 -3.45 -8.47
C LYS A 166 -5.09 -2.00 -8.96
N LEU A 167 -4.40 -1.11 -8.25
CA LEU A 167 -4.33 0.32 -8.55
C LEU A 167 -3.27 0.61 -9.64
N THR A 168 -2.10 -0.02 -9.51
CA THR A 168 -0.95 0.17 -10.40
C THR A 168 -0.96 -0.77 -11.60
N GLY A 169 -1.84 -1.78 -11.61
CA GLY A 169 -1.89 -2.83 -12.63
C GLY A 169 -0.84 -3.93 -12.44
N GLY A 170 -0.01 -3.84 -11.39
CA GLY A 170 1.02 -4.83 -11.09
C GLY A 170 0.46 -6.12 -10.49
N ARG A 171 1.28 -7.18 -10.49
CA ARG A 171 0.95 -8.47 -9.86
C ARG A 171 1.75 -8.63 -8.57
N LEU A 172 1.10 -9.20 -7.54
CA LEU A 172 1.80 -9.61 -6.32
C LEU A 172 2.62 -10.87 -6.63
N LEU A 173 3.95 -10.77 -6.54
CA LEU A 173 4.89 -11.87 -6.75
C LEU A 173 5.05 -12.67 -5.46
N LEU A 174 4.62 -13.93 -5.49
CA LEU A 174 4.80 -14.89 -4.39
C LEU A 174 6.19 -15.53 -4.41
N THR A 175 6.72 -15.74 -5.62
CA THR A 175 8.03 -16.33 -5.90
C THR A 175 8.67 -15.57 -7.07
N LEU A 176 10.00 -15.58 -7.17
CA LEU A 176 10.76 -15.00 -8.29
C LEU A 176 10.91 -15.95 -9.49
N SER A 177 10.15 -17.03 -9.50
CA SER A 177 10.17 -18.02 -10.57
C SER A 177 8.94 -17.79 -11.42
N ASP A 178 9.15 -17.33 -12.65
CA ASP A 178 8.10 -17.34 -13.67
C ASP A 178 7.94 -18.77 -14.21
N GLU A 179 6.69 -19.17 -14.45
CA GLU A 179 6.29 -20.55 -14.82
C GLU A 179 6.84 -21.01 -16.18
N LYS A 180 7.61 -20.19 -16.91
CA LYS A 180 7.99 -20.48 -18.29
C LYS A 180 9.47 -20.56 -18.63
N GLU A 181 10.42 -20.00 -17.88
CA GLU A 181 11.86 -20.31 -18.06
C GLU A 181 12.70 -19.50 -17.06
N GLY A 182 13.33 -20.19 -16.09
CA GLY A 182 14.33 -19.60 -15.20
C GLY A 182 13.82 -18.58 -14.17
N GLU A 183 14.74 -18.16 -13.28
CA GLU A 183 14.54 -17.03 -12.38
C GLU A 183 14.58 -15.75 -13.23
N SER A 184 13.44 -15.29 -13.75
CA SER A 184 13.28 -13.97 -14.39
C SER A 184 12.03 -13.29 -13.86
N VAL A 185 12.04 -11.95 -13.84
CA VAL A 185 10.88 -11.14 -13.47
C VAL A 185 10.46 -10.40 -14.73
N ASP A 186 9.32 -10.78 -15.29
CA ASP A 186 8.82 -10.07 -16.46
C ASP A 186 8.47 -8.62 -16.12
N PRO A 187 8.89 -7.63 -16.92
CA PRO A 187 8.61 -6.22 -16.67
C PRO A 187 7.09 -5.92 -16.70
N SER A 188 6.29 -6.77 -17.33
CA SER A 188 4.82 -6.68 -17.34
C SER A 188 4.17 -7.00 -16.00
N THR A 189 4.90 -7.63 -15.06
CA THR A 189 4.37 -7.88 -13.71
C THR A 189 4.51 -6.67 -12.79
N LEU A 190 5.33 -5.68 -13.18
CA LEU A 190 5.55 -4.47 -12.41
C LEU A 190 4.33 -3.53 -12.52
N GLY A 191 3.98 -2.90 -11.41
CA GLY A 191 2.97 -1.85 -11.39
C GLY A 191 3.54 -0.51 -11.85
N GLU A 192 2.70 0.35 -12.41
CA GLU A 192 3.09 1.69 -12.84
C GLU A 192 2.40 2.77 -11.98
N ALA A 193 3.17 3.80 -11.61
CA ALA A 193 2.68 5.00 -10.95
C ALA A 193 3.48 6.24 -11.41
N GLU A 194 2.84 7.39 -11.47
CA GLU A 194 3.46 8.64 -11.88
C GLU A 194 4.51 9.11 -10.87
N THR A 195 4.19 9.05 -9.57
CA THR A 195 5.11 9.50 -8.52
C THR A 195 4.92 8.68 -7.25
N VAL A 196 6.03 8.26 -6.67
CA VAL A 196 6.08 7.71 -5.31
C VAL A 196 6.93 8.65 -4.46
N SER A 197 6.31 9.28 -3.46
CA SER A 197 6.99 10.18 -2.52
C SER A 197 6.85 9.68 -1.09
N GLU A 198 7.91 9.82 -0.31
CA GLU A 198 7.88 9.71 1.14
C GLU A 198 7.76 11.11 1.72
N GLU A 199 6.69 11.35 2.47
CA GLU A 199 6.42 12.64 3.08
C GLU A 199 6.23 12.47 4.59
N LYS A 200 6.74 13.44 5.35
CA LYS A 200 6.57 13.48 6.81
C LYS A 200 5.23 14.10 7.16
N VAL A 201 4.39 13.35 7.84
CA VAL A 201 3.01 13.72 8.15
C VAL A 201 2.78 13.54 9.65
N GLY A 202 2.83 14.66 10.38
CA GLY A 202 2.89 14.62 11.85
C GLY A 202 4.25 14.10 12.31
N ASP A 203 4.24 13.12 13.21
CA ASP A 203 5.46 12.47 13.70
C ASP A 203 5.86 11.22 12.91
N GLY A 204 5.04 10.81 11.93
CA GLY A 204 5.28 9.64 11.09
C GLY A 204 5.72 9.97 9.67
N GLU A 205 6.24 8.96 8.98
CA GLU A 205 6.55 9.01 7.55
C GLU A 205 5.49 8.17 6.81
N LEU A 206 4.88 8.77 5.80
CA LEU A 206 3.92 8.10 4.92
C LEU A 206 4.46 8.07 3.50
N ILE A 207 4.29 6.93 2.83
CA ILE A 207 4.63 6.79 1.42
C ILE A 207 3.36 6.98 0.61
N TYR A 208 3.38 7.98 -0.26
CA TYR A 208 2.33 8.34 -1.18
C TYR A 208 2.63 7.78 -2.56
N ILE A 209 1.70 7.01 -3.10
CA ILE A 209 1.73 6.52 -4.47
C ILE A 209 0.63 7.27 -5.22
N LYS A 210 1.02 8.22 -6.06
CA LYS A 210 0.12 9.13 -6.80
C LYS A 210 0.21 8.88 -8.31
N GLY A 211 -0.88 9.17 -9.01
CA GLY A 211 -0.95 9.10 -10.49
C GLY A 211 -0.87 7.67 -11.02
N CYS A 212 -1.73 6.79 -10.52
CA CYS A 212 -1.82 5.41 -10.97
C CYS A 212 -2.80 5.28 -12.13
N SER A 213 -2.61 4.25 -12.97
CA SER A 213 -3.43 4.00 -14.16
C SER A 213 -4.91 3.78 -13.85
N THR A 214 -5.23 3.33 -12.64
CA THR A 214 -6.58 3.00 -12.20
C THR A 214 -6.90 3.62 -10.83
N THR A 215 -8.16 3.99 -10.58
CA THR A 215 -8.63 4.61 -9.32
C THR A 215 -9.33 3.66 -8.36
N ARG A 216 -9.24 2.33 -8.59
CA ARG A 216 -9.98 1.27 -7.89
C ARG A 216 -9.72 1.16 -6.37
N ALA A 217 -8.69 1.82 -5.86
CA ALA A 217 -8.40 1.90 -4.44
C ALA A 217 -7.97 3.34 -4.12
N GLN A 218 -8.33 3.83 -2.94
CA GLN A 218 -7.99 5.18 -2.51
C GLN A 218 -7.55 5.18 -1.06
N THR A 219 -6.81 6.21 -0.66
CA THR A 219 -6.49 6.42 0.76
C THR A 219 -6.95 7.79 1.22
N ILE A 220 -7.61 7.82 2.37
CA ILE A 220 -7.93 9.05 3.09
C ILE A 220 -6.92 9.17 4.22
N VAL A 221 -6.21 10.29 4.28
CA VAL A 221 -5.31 10.61 5.39
C VAL A 221 -6.04 11.56 6.32
N LEU A 222 -6.45 11.05 7.47
CA LEU A 222 -7.12 11.81 8.52
C LEU A 222 -6.09 12.53 9.38
N ARG A 223 -6.32 13.84 9.56
CA ARG A 223 -5.58 14.73 10.44
C ARG A 223 -6.47 15.13 11.61
N GLY A 224 -5.87 15.36 12.77
CA GLY A 224 -6.64 15.62 13.98
C GLY A 224 -5.77 15.80 15.22
N ALA A 225 -6.35 16.40 16.26
CA ALA A 225 -5.63 16.75 17.47
C ALA A 225 -5.18 15.53 18.28
N ASN A 226 -6.09 14.55 18.47
CA ASN A 226 -5.87 13.39 19.34
C ASN A 226 -6.28 12.09 18.64
N ASP A 227 -5.66 10.98 19.01
CA ASP A 227 -5.99 9.66 18.47
C ASP A 227 -7.44 9.25 18.72
N TYR A 228 -7.99 9.57 19.90
CA TYR A 228 -9.40 9.32 20.22
C TYR A 228 -10.36 10.06 19.27
N PHE A 229 -9.99 11.27 18.84
CA PHE A 229 -10.78 12.02 17.88
C PHE A 229 -10.67 11.39 16.49
N LEU A 230 -9.46 10.98 16.08
CA LEU A 230 -9.25 10.28 14.81
C LEU A 230 -10.01 8.96 14.72
N ASP A 231 -10.07 8.19 15.81
CA ASP A 231 -10.84 6.95 15.88
C ASP A 231 -12.35 7.18 15.73
N GLU A 232 -12.88 8.26 16.30
CA GLU A 232 -14.28 8.61 16.16
C GLU A 232 -14.63 9.09 14.75
N VAL A 233 -13.73 9.87 14.13
CA VAL A 233 -13.87 10.31 12.73
C VAL A 233 -13.76 9.12 11.78
N ASP A 234 -12.82 8.18 12.00
CA ASP A 234 -12.67 6.96 11.21
C ASP A 234 -13.97 6.13 11.20
N ARG A 235 -14.57 5.91 12.38
CA ARG A 235 -15.87 5.23 12.52
C ARG A 235 -16.99 6.00 11.80
N SER A 236 -17.10 7.30 12.05
CA SER A 236 -18.12 8.16 11.42
C SER A 236 -18.02 8.14 9.89
N LEU A 237 -16.80 8.17 9.37
CA LEU A 237 -16.53 8.17 7.93
C LEU A 237 -16.81 6.80 7.32
N HIS A 238 -16.51 5.71 8.04
CA HIS A 238 -16.88 4.36 7.62
C HIS A 238 -18.40 4.19 7.46
N ASP A 239 -19.18 4.67 8.43
CA ASP A 239 -20.65 4.61 8.38
C ASP A 239 -21.20 5.47 7.24
N ALA A 240 -20.67 6.69 7.07
CA ALA A 240 -21.04 7.56 5.96
C ALA A 240 -20.76 6.92 4.59
N MET A 241 -19.58 6.31 4.41
CA MET A 241 -19.24 5.59 3.18
C MET A 241 -20.16 4.38 2.94
N CYS A 242 -20.56 3.66 3.99
CA CYS A 242 -21.49 2.54 3.88
C CYS A 242 -22.89 3.00 3.44
N ILE A 243 -23.36 4.15 3.92
CA ILE A 243 -24.62 4.76 3.47
C ILE A 243 -24.49 5.16 2.00
N VAL A 244 -23.44 5.91 1.63
CA VAL A 244 -23.21 6.36 0.24
C VAL A 244 -23.16 5.17 -0.71
N LYS A 245 -22.44 4.10 -0.35
CA LYS A 245 -22.41 2.84 -1.10
C LYS A 245 -23.83 2.33 -1.36
N ARG A 246 -24.66 2.17 -0.32
CA ARG A 246 -26.03 1.64 -0.45
C ARG A 246 -26.90 2.54 -1.31
N THR A 247 -26.75 3.86 -1.19
CA THR A 247 -27.50 4.82 -2.02
C THR A 247 -27.06 4.82 -3.50
N LEU A 248 -25.83 4.43 -3.80
CA LEU A 248 -25.36 4.29 -5.19
C LEU A 248 -25.71 2.93 -5.78
N GLU A 249 -25.83 1.89 -4.95
CA GLU A 249 -26.26 0.55 -5.37
C GLU A 249 -27.79 0.43 -5.50
N SER A 250 -28.55 1.24 -4.76
CA SER A 250 -30.03 1.28 -4.77
C SER A 250 -30.55 2.65 -5.20
N ASN A 251 -31.38 2.68 -6.25
CA ASN A 251 -32.01 3.92 -6.73
C ASN A 251 -33.22 4.36 -5.90
N THR A 252 -33.59 3.62 -4.85
CA THR A 252 -34.69 3.97 -3.95
C THR A 252 -34.16 4.49 -2.63
N LEU A 253 -34.73 5.61 -2.19
CA LEU A 253 -34.39 6.30 -0.95
C LEU A 253 -35.67 6.54 -0.16
N ALA A 254 -35.56 6.54 1.16
CA ALA A 254 -36.65 6.86 2.07
C ALA A 254 -36.21 8.02 2.99
N PRO A 255 -37.14 8.92 3.37
CA PRO A 255 -36.83 10.00 4.29
C PRO A 255 -36.48 9.44 5.68
N GLY A 256 -35.42 9.97 6.31
CA GLY A 256 -35.03 9.58 7.67
C GLY A 256 -35.81 10.32 8.76
N GLY A 257 -35.31 10.26 10.00
CA GLY A 257 -35.82 11.07 11.11
C GLY A 257 -37.19 10.64 11.65
N GLY A 258 -37.52 9.34 11.58
CA GLY A 258 -38.82 8.83 12.03
C GLY A 258 -39.94 8.96 11.00
N ALA A 259 -39.67 9.52 9.81
CA ALA A 259 -40.69 9.78 8.80
C ALA A 259 -41.27 8.49 8.18
N VAL A 260 -40.49 7.42 8.11
CA VAL A 260 -40.95 6.12 7.57
C VAL A 260 -41.73 5.35 8.63
N GLU A 261 -41.36 5.49 9.90
CA GLU A 261 -42.03 4.83 11.02
C GLU A 261 -43.35 5.52 11.41
N ALA A 262 -43.50 6.81 11.09
CA ALA A 262 -44.71 7.59 11.34
C ALA A 262 -45.72 7.60 10.17
N ALA A 263 -45.31 7.17 8.98
CA ALA A 263 -46.14 7.10 7.77
C ALA A 263 -46.86 5.74 7.65
#